data_AF-A0A6M3M147-F1
#
_entry.id   AF-A0A6M3M147-F1
#
_cell.length_a   1.000
_cell.length_b   1.000
_cell.length_c   1.000
_cell.angle_alpha   90.00
_cell.angle_beta   90.00
_cell.angle_gamma   90.00
#
_symmetry.space_group_name_H-M   'P 1'
#
loop_
_entity.id
_entity.type
_entity.pdbx_description
1 polymer ?
#
loop_
_entity_poly.entity_id
_entity_poly.type
_entity_poly.pdbx_seq_one_letter_code
_entity_poly.pdbx_strand_id
1 'polypeptide(L)'
;MIEAMEVLLCAWGREALDPAIDVSIASPLGRMDEDAPSGQGGSRCLSTVECWVAMSRAAQAVDKALFDLALDQPAGLGAMGRTMVQLAQVRYCQALPLRVAEQARLLGVSVRTYRTRVDALHMALRDALPGVVAALGQAEQQLPASKARAERVRDAAKVSRAEQRRLERQVARWLFKAAS
;
A
#
# COMPACT_ATOMS: atom_id res chain seq x y z
N MET A 1 2.43 -4.69 -11.15
CA MET A 1 1.78 -4.63 -9.82
C MET A 1 1.93 -3.24 -9.23
N ILE A 2 0.83 -2.65 -8.76
CA ILE A 2 0.80 -1.31 -8.17
C ILE A 2 0.90 -1.45 -6.65
N GLU A 3 1.99 -0.97 -6.04
CA GLU A 3 2.32 -1.18 -4.61
C GLU A 3 1.28 -0.58 -3.66
N ALA A 4 0.88 0.68 -3.87
CA ALA A 4 -0.17 1.33 -3.08
C ALA A 4 -1.51 0.58 -3.12
N MET A 5 -1.84 -0.05 -4.26
CA MET A 5 -3.05 -0.86 -4.40
C MET A 5 -2.93 -2.20 -3.67
N GLU A 6 -1.74 -2.82 -3.67
CA GLU A 6 -1.48 -4.04 -2.91
C GLU A 6 -1.69 -3.80 -1.40
N VAL A 7 -1.18 -2.67 -0.88
CA VAL A 7 -1.35 -2.28 0.53
C VAL A 7 -2.82 -2.06 0.86
N LEU A 8 -3.55 -1.31 0.02
CA LEU A 8 -4.98 -1.06 0.18
C LEU A 8 -5.78 -2.37 0.20
N LEU A 9 -5.53 -3.28 -0.75
CA LEU A 9 -6.23 -4.56 -0.84
C LEU A 9 -5.89 -5.50 0.31
N CYS A 10 -4.66 -5.47 0.82
CA CYS A 10 -4.30 -6.21 2.04
C CYS A 10 -5.04 -5.66 3.28
N ALA A 11 -5.22 -4.34 3.38
CA ALA A 11 -5.98 -3.73 4.47
C ALA A 11 -7.47 -4.09 4.37
N TRP A 12 -8.06 -3.94 3.18
CA TRP A 12 -9.43 -4.36 2.88
C TRP A 12 -9.66 -5.84 3.21
N GLY A 13 -8.77 -6.73 2.75
CA GLY A 13 -8.91 -8.17 2.98
C GLY A 13 -8.87 -8.56 4.46
N ARG A 14 -8.13 -7.83 5.30
CA ARG A 14 -8.14 -8.02 6.76
C ARG A 14 -9.46 -7.58 7.38
N GLU A 15 -9.96 -6.41 7.00
CA GLU A 15 -11.24 -5.89 7.50
C GLU A 15 -12.42 -6.74 7.04
N ALA A 16 -12.35 -7.35 5.85
CA ALA A 16 -13.34 -8.29 5.36
C ALA A 16 -13.38 -9.62 6.15
N LEU A 17 -12.24 -10.05 6.73
CA LEU A 17 -12.15 -11.27 7.55
C LEU A 17 -12.51 -11.03 9.00
N ASP A 18 -12.04 -9.91 9.55
CA ASP A 18 -12.23 -9.50 10.93
C ASP A 18 -12.76 -8.06 10.94
N PRO A 19 -14.08 -7.88 10.67
CA PRO A 19 -14.68 -6.57 10.72
C PRO A 19 -14.59 -6.06 12.16
N ALA A 20 -13.95 -4.91 12.38
CA ALA A 20 -13.88 -4.38 13.74
C ALA A 20 -15.28 -3.92 14.17
N ILE A 21 -15.97 -4.77 14.93
CA ILE A 21 -17.34 -4.53 15.40
C ILE A 21 -17.39 -3.46 16.50
N ASP A 22 -16.26 -3.14 17.15
CA ASP A 22 -16.22 -2.23 18.29
C ASP A 22 -15.23 -1.07 18.09
N VAL A 23 -15.74 0.06 17.63
CA VAL A 23 -15.09 1.36 17.89
C VAL A 23 -15.65 1.89 19.21
N SER A 24 -15.29 1.23 20.30
CA SER A 24 -15.44 1.83 21.62
C SER A 24 -14.49 3.03 21.68
N ILE A 25 -15.03 4.23 21.42
CA ILE A 25 -14.29 5.47 21.68
C ILE A 25 -14.09 5.52 23.19
N ALA A 26 -12.90 5.13 23.65
CA ALA A 26 -12.52 5.32 25.04
C ALA A 26 -12.69 6.81 25.35
N SER A 27 -13.65 7.12 26.23
CA SER A 27 -13.98 8.49 26.59
C SER A 27 -12.70 9.22 27.02
N PRO A 28 -12.44 10.42 26.48
CA PRO A 28 -11.27 11.22 26.87
C PRO A 28 -11.30 11.66 28.34
N LEU A 29 -12.41 11.41 29.06
CA LEU A 29 -12.55 11.71 30.49
C LEU A 29 -12.07 10.59 31.41
N GLY A 30 -11.58 9.47 30.88
CA GLY A 30 -11.14 8.33 31.70
C GLY A 30 -12.28 7.63 32.42
N ARG A 31 -12.09 6.36 32.78
CA ARG A 31 -12.91 5.74 33.82
C ARG A 31 -12.48 6.38 35.13
N MET A 32 -13.38 7.13 35.74
CA MET A 32 -13.19 7.79 37.04
C MET A 32 -13.32 6.78 38.18
N ASP A 33 -12.54 5.70 38.11
CA ASP A 33 -12.35 4.77 39.21
C ASP A 33 -11.09 3.95 38.93
N GLU A 34 -9.97 4.40 39.49
CA GLU A 34 -9.06 3.59 40.30
C GLU A 34 -7.81 4.43 40.64
N ASP A 35 -7.62 4.62 41.94
CA ASP A 35 -6.54 5.37 42.57
C ASP A 35 -5.14 4.83 42.22
N ALA A 36 -4.32 5.61 41.51
CA ALA A 36 -2.85 5.66 41.70
C ALA A 36 -2.19 6.79 40.88
N PRO A 37 -1.26 7.57 41.46
CA PRO A 37 -0.56 8.64 40.76
C PRO A 37 0.75 8.10 40.15
N SER A 38 0.77 7.88 38.84
CA SER A 38 2.04 7.91 38.10
C SER A 38 1.81 8.45 36.71
N GLY A 39 2.39 9.63 36.48
CA GLY A 39 2.23 10.39 35.24
C GLY A 39 2.82 9.67 34.04
N GLN A 40 1.99 9.51 33.01
CA GLN A 40 2.44 9.54 31.63
C GLN A 40 1.32 10.14 30.78
N GLY A 41 1.50 11.42 30.45
CA GLY A 41 0.56 12.21 29.65
C GLY A 41 0.26 11.56 28.31
N GLY A 42 -1.03 11.50 27.99
CA GLY A 42 -1.54 10.93 26.75
C GLY A 42 -1.13 11.70 25.51
N SER A 43 -0.78 10.98 24.45
CA SER A 43 -0.72 11.53 23.08
C SER A 43 -0.99 10.50 21.96
N ARG A 44 -1.61 9.34 22.23
CA ARG A 44 -1.64 8.22 21.25
C ARG A 44 -3.00 7.68 20.80
N CYS A 45 -4.12 8.24 21.27
CA CYS A 45 -5.42 7.63 20.97
C CYS A 45 -6.11 8.23 19.74
N LEU A 46 -6.00 9.54 19.49
CA LEU A 46 -6.73 10.18 18.39
C LEU A 46 -6.16 9.89 17.01
N SER A 47 -4.83 9.92 16.84
CA SER A 47 -4.18 9.64 15.54
C SER A 47 -4.36 8.19 15.09
N THR A 48 -4.44 7.24 16.02
CA THR A 48 -4.66 5.82 15.72
C THR A 48 -6.11 5.57 15.29
N VAL A 49 -7.08 6.21 15.95
CA VAL A 49 -8.50 6.14 15.59
C VAL A 49 -8.75 6.83 14.24
N GLU A 50 -8.16 8.00 13.99
CA GLU A 50 -8.25 8.68 12.69
C GLU A 50 -7.65 7.86 11.55
N CYS A 51 -6.47 7.25 11.76
CA CYS A 51 -5.87 6.32 10.79
C CYS A 51 -6.78 5.12 10.52
N TRP A 52 -7.38 4.55 11.58
CA TRP A 52 -8.27 3.40 11.46
C TRP A 52 -9.56 3.75 10.70
N VAL A 53 -10.21 4.88 11.02
CA VAL A 53 -11.40 5.38 10.31
C VAL A 53 -11.10 5.67 8.85
N ALA A 54 -9.95 6.27 8.55
CA ALA A 54 -9.53 6.51 7.17
C ALA A 54 -9.33 5.19 6.41
N MET A 55 -8.73 4.18 7.05
CA MET A 55 -8.54 2.86 6.46
C MET A 55 -9.88 2.14 6.23
N SER A 56 -10.81 2.20 7.18
CA SER A 56 -12.14 1.60 7.05
C SER A 56 -12.96 2.24 5.92
N ARG A 57 -12.90 3.56 5.78
CA ARG A 57 -13.52 4.25 4.62
C ARG A 57 -12.89 3.82 3.29
N ALA A 58 -11.58 3.63 3.26
CA ALA A 58 -10.89 3.15 2.07
C ALA A 58 -11.28 1.70 1.74
N ALA A 59 -11.45 0.83 2.74
CA ALA A 59 -11.93 -0.53 2.56
C ALA A 59 -13.38 -0.56 2.03
N GLN A 60 -14.28 0.27 2.56
CA GLN A 60 -15.64 0.41 2.03
C GLN A 60 -15.65 0.89 0.58
N ALA A 61 -14.73 1.80 0.21
CA ALA A 61 -14.58 2.23 -1.17
C ALA A 61 -14.11 1.08 -2.09
N VAL A 62 -13.23 0.20 -1.59
CA VAL A 62 -12.81 -1.02 -2.31
C VAL A 62 -13.99 -1.98 -2.48
N ASP A 63 -14.78 -2.22 -1.44
CA ASP A 63 -15.99 -3.07 -1.55
C ASP A 63 -16.95 -2.56 -2.60
N LYS A 64 -17.23 -1.25 -2.58
CA LYS A 64 -18.08 -0.62 -3.59
C LYS A 64 -17.48 -0.78 -5.00
N ALA A 65 -16.19 -0.54 -5.17
CA ALA A 65 -15.54 -0.67 -6.47
C ALA A 65 -15.56 -2.11 -6.99
N LEU A 66 -15.32 -3.10 -6.13
CA LEU A 66 -15.44 -4.52 -6.48
C LEU A 66 -16.87 -4.90 -6.86
N PHE A 67 -17.86 -4.38 -6.13
CA PHE A 67 -19.27 -4.56 -6.46
C PHE A 67 -19.61 -3.96 -7.82
N ASP A 68 -19.23 -2.71 -8.07
CA ASP A 68 -19.48 -2.00 -9.33
C ASP A 68 -18.84 -2.75 -10.52
N LEU A 69 -17.60 -3.25 -10.35
CA LEU A 69 -16.92 -4.04 -11.38
C LEU A 69 -17.69 -5.31 -11.73
N ALA A 70 -18.33 -5.96 -10.75
CA ALA A 70 -19.06 -7.22 -10.93
C ALA A 70 -20.43 -7.08 -11.62
N LEU A 71 -20.96 -5.86 -11.71
CA LEU A 71 -22.20 -5.56 -12.45
C LEU A 71 -22.07 -5.94 -13.92
N ASP A 72 -23.19 -6.25 -14.55
CA ASP A 72 -23.23 -6.54 -15.99
C ASP A 72 -22.97 -5.30 -16.84
N GLN A 73 -22.58 -5.51 -18.09
CA GLN A 73 -22.35 -4.41 -19.03
C GLN A 73 -23.67 -3.68 -19.32
N PRO A 74 -23.64 -2.34 -19.48
CA PRO A 74 -22.45 -1.46 -19.53
C PRO A 74 -21.99 -0.91 -18.18
N ALA A 75 -22.70 -1.23 -17.08
CA ALA A 75 -22.42 -0.66 -15.77
C ALA A 75 -21.15 -1.21 -15.12
N GLY A 76 -20.78 -2.46 -15.43
CA GLY A 76 -19.54 -3.09 -14.99
C GLY A 76 -18.91 -3.98 -16.05
N LEU A 77 -18.06 -4.91 -15.62
CA LEU A 77 -17.31 -5.83 -16.49
C LEU A 77 -17.98 -7.21 -16.63
N GLY A 78 -19.16 -7.41 -16.06
CA GLY A 78 -19.92 -8.65 -16.08
C GLY A 78 -19.12 -9.84 -15.55
N ALA A 79 -19.05 -10.92 -16.33
CA ALA A 79 -18.34 -12.14 -15.94
C ALA A 79 -16.85 -11.91 -15.63
N MET A 80 -16.21 -10.97 -16.33
CA MET A 80 -14.82 -10.62 -16.06
C MET A 80 -14.68 -9.94 -14.68
N GLY A 81 -15.59 -9.01 -14.36
CA GLY A 81 -15.62 -8.36 -13.05
C GLY A 81 -15.86 -9.34 -11.91
N ARG A 82 -16.81 -10.26 -12.07
CA ARG A 82 -17.04 -11.35 -11.09
C ARG A 82 -15.78 -12.21 -10.88
N THR A 83 -15.03 -12.49 -11.95
CA THR A 83 -13.75 -13.21 -11.85
C THR A 83 -12.70 -12.39 -11.08
N MET A 84 -12.67 -11.07 -11.25
CA MET A 84 -11.79 -10.17 -10.51
C MET A 84 -12.13 -10.10 -9.02
N VAL A 85 -13.42 -10.11 -8.66
CA VAL A 85 -13.87 -10.19 -7.26
C VAL A 85 -13.43 -11.51 -6.63
N GLN A 86 -13.65 -12.63 -7.31
CA GLN A 86 -13.21 -13.94 -6.82
C GLN A 86 -11.69 -13.99 -6.60
N LEU A 87 -10.91 -13.42 -7.54
CA LEU A 87 -9.46 -13.29 -7.41
C LEU A 87 -9.07 -12.47 -6.16
N ALA A 88 -9.73 -11.33 -5.93
CA ALA A 88 -9.46 -10.49 -4.78
C ALA A 88 -9.72 -11.23 -3.46
N GLN A 89 -10.84 -11.95 -3.37
CA GLN A 89 -11.18 -12.78 -2.20
C GLN A 89 -10.14 -13.88 -1.94
N VAL A 90 -9.73 -14.64 -2.98
CA VAL A 90 -8.72 -15.70 -2.84
C VAL A 90 -7.37 -15.15 -2.41
N ARG A 91 -7.00 -13.94 -2.86
CA ARG A 91 -5.68 -13.36 -2.59
C ARG A 91 -5.62 -12.66 -1.23
N TYR A 92 -6.61 -11.84 -0.90
CA TYR A 92 -6.54 -10.90 0.22
C TYR A 92 -7.41 -11.31 1.42
N CYS A 93 -8.49 -12.04 1.20
CA CYS A 93 -9.39 -12.49 2.27
C CYS A 93 -9.00 -13.90 2.74
N GLN A 94 -7.76 -14.08 3.19
CA GLN A 94 -7.27 -15.33 3.77
C GLN A 94 -6.78 -15.12 5.20
N ALA A 95 -7.24 -15.95 6.14
CA ALA A 95 -6.77 -15.93 7.53
C ALA A 95 -5.28 -16.27 7.63
N LEU A 96 -4.78 -17.12 6.73
CA LEU A 96 -3.37 -17.47 6.59
C LEU A 96 -2.89 -17.19 5.17
N PRO A 97 -1.73 -16.53 4.96
CA PRO A 97 -1.22 -16.24 3.63
C PRO A 97 -0.98 -17.51 2.80
N LEU A 98 -1.67 -17.61 1.66
CA LEU A 98 -1.47 -18.71 0.71
C LEU A 98 -0.29 -18.43 -0.22
N ARG A 99 0.43 -19.49 -0.61
CA ARG A 99 1.45 -19.38 -1.66
C ARG A 99 0.78 -19.08 -3.01
N VAL A 100 1.47 -18.36 -3.89
CA VAL A 100 0.97 -18.00 -5.23
C VAL A 100 0.52 -19.22 -6.05
N ALA A 101 1.27 -20.33 -5.98
CA ALA A 101 0.90 -21.56 -6.68
C ALA A 101 -0.44 -22.13 -6.19
N GLU A 102 -0.73 -22.01 -4.90
CA GLU A 102 -1.96 -22.47 -4.29
C GLU A 102 -3.15 -21.58 -4.66
N GLN A 103 -2.95 -20.26 -4.63
CA GLN A 103 -3.96 -19.30 -5.10
C GLN A 103 -4.33 -19.53 -6.57
N ALA A 104 -3.33 -19.76 -7.43
CA ALA A 104 -3.55 -20.07 -8.84
C ALA A 104 -4.31 -21.39 -9.03
N ARG A 105 -4.01 -22.41 -8.21
CA ARG A 105 -4.71 -23.70 -8.19
C ARG A 105 -6.18 -23.55 -7.80
N LEU A 106 -6.48 -22.79 -6.75
CA LEU A 106 -7.86 -22.53 -6.30
C LEU A 106 -8.70 -21.82 -7.37
N LEU A 107 -8.06 -20.99 -8.21
CA LEU A 107 -8.72 -20.28 -9.31
C LEU A 107 -8.71 -21.07 -10.63
N GLY A 108 -8.16 -22.28 -10.66
CA GLY A 108 -8.09 -23.13 -11.85
C GLY A 108 -7.26 -22.54 -12.98
N VAL A 109 -6.21 -21.76 -12.69
CA VAL A 109 -5.39 -21.09 -13.70
C VAL A 109 -3.89 -21.31 -13.52
N SER A 110 -3.12 -21.06 -14.58
CA SER A 110 -1.66 -21.04 -14.49
C SER A 110 -1.16 -19.89 -13.61
N VAL A 111 0.03 -20.03 -13.01
CA VAL A 111 0.67 -18.96 -12.22
C VAL A 111 0.92 -17.70 -13.06
N ARG A 112 1.22 -17.85 -14.35
CA ARG A 112 1.40 -16.71 -15.27
C ARG A 112 0.09 -15.95 -15.44
N THR A 113 -0.99 -16.67 -15.75
CA THR A 113 -2.34 -16.09 -15.89
C THR A 113 -2.80 -15.44 -14.60
N TYR A 114 -2.55 -16.07 -13.46
CA TYR A 114 -2.84 -15.51 -12.14
C TYR A 114 -2.18 -14.14 -11.96
N ARG A 115 -0.86 -14.03 -12.20
CA ARG A 115 -0.13 -12.75 -12.07
C ARG A 115 -0.69 -11.67 -13.00
N THR A 116 -0.97 -12.01 -14.26
CA THR A 116 -1.60 -11.09 -15.21
C THR A 116 -2.98 -10.62 -14.73
N ARG A 117 -3.80 -11.50 -14.16
CA ARG A 117 -5.11 -11.13 -13.61
C ARG A 117 -4.99 -10.24 -12.38
N VAL A 118 -3.98 -10.45 -11.52
CA VAL A 118 -3.70 -9.56 -10.38
C VAL A 118 -3.32 -8.16 -10.89
N ASP A 119 -2.44 -8.08 -11.88
CA ASP A 119 -2.10 -6.78 -12.49
C ASP A 119 -3.33 -6.09 -13.10
N ALA A 120 -4.20 -6.84 -13.78
CA ALA A 120 -5.44 -6.31 -14.35
C ALA A 120 -6.41 -5.81 -13.26
N LEU A 121 -6.54 -6.55 -12.15
CA LEU A 121 -7.34 -6.13 -10.99
C LEU A 121 -6.82 -4.79 -10.43
N HIS A 122 -5.50 -4.65 -10.26
CA HIS A 122 -4.91 -3.42 -9.72
C HIS A 122 -5.18 -2.22 -10.64
N MET A 123 -5.11 -2.42 -11.96
CA MET A 123 -5.41 -1.39 -12.93
C MET A 123 -6.89 -0.99 -12.88
N ALA A 124 -7.80 -1.97 -12.92
CA ALA A 124 -9.25 -1.71 -12.88
C ALA A 124 -9.66 -0.96 -11.60
N LEU A 125 -9.11 -1.34 -10.44
CA LEU A 125 -9.39 -0.65 -9.18
C LEU A 125 -8.74 0.73 -9.10
N ARG A 126 -7.57 0.93 -9.71
CA ARG A 126 -6.95 2.26 -9.77
C ARG A 126 -7.82 3.22 -10.56
N ASP A 127 -8.38 2.76 -11.67
CA ASP A 127 -9.26 3.56 -12.51
C ASP A 127 -10.58 3.87 -11.81
N ALA A 128 -11.09 2.93 -11.00
CA ALA A 128 -12.28 3.13 -10.17
C ALA A 128 -12.06 4.01 -8.93
N LEU A 129 -10.84 4.05 -8.38
CA LEU A 129 -10.53 4.71 -7.10
C LEU A 129 -9.34 5.69 -7.19
N PRO A 130 -9.32 6.64 -8.14
CA PRO A 130 -8.14 7.49 -8.36
C PRO A 130 -7.80 8.36 -7.14
N GLY A 131 -8.80 8.87 -6.42
CA GLY A 131 -8.61 9.71 -5.24
C GLY A 131 -7.99 8.96 -4.06
N VAL A 132 -8.40 7.70 -3.83
CA VAL A 132 -7.88 6.87 -2.74
C VAL A 132 -6.42 6.50 -3.01
N VAL A 133 -6.09 6.12 -4.25
CA VAL A 133 -4.71 5.78 -4.64
C VAL A 133 -3.79 7.00 -4.52
N ALA A 134 -4.26 8.18 -4.93
CA ALA A 134 -3.49 9.42 -4.80
C ALA A 134 -3.23 9.78 -3.33
N ALA A 135 -4.26 9.68 -2.47
CA ALA A 135 -4.14 9.93 -1.03
C ALA A 135 -3.15 8.96 -0.36
N LEU A 136 -3.22 7.66 -0.69
CA LEU A 136 -2.29 6.66 -0.19
C LEU A 136 -0.85 6.91 -0.65
N GLY A 137 -0.65 7.25 -1.92
CA GLY A 137 0.68 7.59 -2.44
C GLY A 137 1.28 8.83 -1.77
N GLN A 138 0.44 9.83 -1.47
CA GLN A 138 0.87 11.01 -0.69
C GLN A 138 1.22 10.64 0.75
N ALA A 139 0.39 9.84 1.42
CA ALA A 139 0.65 9.36 2.77
C ALA A 139 1.97 8.58 2.84
N GLU A 140 2.22 7.68 1.89
CA GLU A 140 3.45 6.90 1.80
C GLU A 140 4.69 7.80 1.62
N GLN A 141 4.60 8.84 0.79
CA GLN A 141 5.68 9.82 0.61
C GLN A 141 5.94 10.67 1.86
N GLN A 142 4.93 10.85 2.70
CA GLN A 142 5.04 11.63 3.94
C GLN A 142 5.64 10.81 5.09
N LEU A 143 5.70 9.48 4.99
CA LEU A 143 6.28 8.61 6.02
C LEU A 143 7.77 8.94 6.27
N PRO A 144 8.21 8.99 7.53
CA PRO A 144 9.61 9.29 7.88
C PRO A 144 10.61 8.34 7.21
N ALA A 145 10.26 7.06 7.08
CA ALA A 145 11.10 6.04 6.45
C ALA A 145 11.27 6.30 4.93
N SER A 146 10.21 6.69 4.24
CA SER A 146 10.23 7.02 2.81
C SER A 146 11.05 8.28 2.55
N LYS A 147 10.90 9.31 3.39
CA LYS A 147 11.75 10.51 3.36
C LYS A 147 13.23 10.17 3.57
N ALA A 148 13.54 9.38 4.59
CA ALA A 148 14.91 8.95 4.88
C ALA A 148 15.52 8.08 3.77
N ARG A 149 14.71 7.31 3.04
CA ARG A 149 15.16 6.54 1.85
C ARG A 149 15.44 7.47 0.67
N ALA A 150 14.57 8.44 0.42
CA ALA A 150 14.75 9.43 -0.65
C ALA A 150 15.99 10.29 -0.42
N GLU A 151 16.27 10.68 0.82
CA GLU A 151 17.49 11.40 1.20
C GLU A 151 18.75 10.58 0.94
N ARG A 152 18.77 9.31 1.38
CA ARG A 152 19.88 8.39 1.10
C ARG A 152 20.17 8.22 -0.39
N VAL A 153 19.13 8.13 -1.23
CA VAL A 153 19.29 8.05 -2.69
C VAL A 153 19.88 9.34 -3.26
N ARG A 154 19.44 10.51 -2.80
CA ARG A 154 20.00 11.80 -3.23
C ARG A 154 21.46 11.93 -2.84
N ASP A 155 21.81 11.53 -1.63
CA ASP A 155 23.19 11.62 -1.14
C ASP A 155 24.11 10.64 -1.86
N ALA A 156 23.65 9.42 -2.15
CA ALA A 156 24.36 8.48 -3.02
C ALA A 156 24.60 9.08 -4.42
N ALA A 157 23.61 9.76 -5.00
CA ALA A 157 23.74 10.40 -6.30
C ALA A 157 24.74 11.58 -6.28
N LYS A 158 24.80 12.34 -5.17
CA LYS A 158 25.79 13.42 -5.00
C LYS A 158 27.21 12.85 -4.90
N VAL A 159 27.39 11.78 -4.12
CA VAL A 159 28.69 11.11 -3.96
C VAL A 159 29.17 10.57 -5.31
N SER A 160 28.31 9.87 -6.04
CA SER A 160 28.62 9.35 -7.38
C SER A 160 29.03 10.47 -8.35
N ARG A 161 28.30 11.60 -8.39
CA ARG A 161 28.67 12.76 -9.21
C ARG A 161 30.00 13.40 -8.78
N ALA A 162 30.31 13.42 -7.49
CA ALA A 162 31.57 13.96 -6.99
C ALA A 162 32.76 13.06 -7.34
N GLU A 163 32.59 11.74 -7.25
CA GLU A 163 33.59 10.75 -7.68
C GLU A 163 33.85 10.83 -9.18
N GLN A 164 32.78 10.95 -9.99
CA GLN A 164 32.90 11.08 -11.44
C GLN A 164 33.70 12.32 -11.84
N ARG A 165 33.43 13.47 -11.21
CA ARG A 165 34.22 14.71 -11.41
C ARG A 165 35.68 14.56 -10.96
N ARG A 166 35.94 13.78 -9.91
CA ARG A 166 37.31 13.54 -9.42
C ARG A 166 38.10 12.68 -10.41
N LEU A 167 37.46 11.65 -10.96
CA LEU A 167 38.04 10.79 -11.99
C LEU A 167 38.31 11.58 -13.28
N GLU A 168 37.37 12.40 -13.74
CA GLU A 168 37.55 13.29 -14.90
C GLU A 168 38.76 14.21 -14.73
N ARG A 169 38.94 14.82 -13.55
CA ARG A 169 40.12 15.65 -13.24
C ARG A 169 41.42 14.87 -13.22
N GLN A 170 41.41 13.63 -12.73
CA GLN A 170 42.60 12.77 -12.72
C GLN A 170 42.99 12.35 -14.14
N VAL A 171 42.02 11.96 -14.97
CA VAL A 171 42.24 11.63 -16.38
C VAL A 171 42.80 12.83 -17.13
N ALA A 172 42.23 14.03 -16.95
CA ALA A 172 42.74 15.25 -17.58
C ALA A 172 44.20 15.55 -17.19
N ARG A 173 44.58 15.33 -15.92
CA ARG A 173 45.97 15.48 -15.46
C ARG A 173 46.92 14.45 -16.07
N TRP A 174 46.48 13.21 -16.20
CA TRP A 174 47.27 12.14 -16.83
C TRP A 174 47.50 12.42 -18.32
N LEU A 175 46.46 12.84 -19.04
CA LEU A 175 46.55 13.21 -20.45
C LEU A 175 47.48 14.42 -20.66
N PHE A 176 47.43 15.42 -19.79
CA PHE A 176 48.33 16.57 -19.84
C PHE A 176 49.80 16.17 -19.58
N LYS A 177 50.05 15.29 -18.60
CA LYS A 177 51.40 14.79 -18.28
C LYS A 177 51.97 13.89 -19.38
N ALA A 178 51.13 13.19 -20.14
CA ALA A 178 51.54 12.35 -21.27
C ALA A 178 51.83 13.15 -22.55
N ALA A 179 51.38 14.40 -22.62
CA ALA A 179 51.57 15.31 -23.76
C ALA A 179 52.71 16.33 -23.55
N SER A 180 53.39 16.29 -22.38
CA SER A 180 54.56 17.10 -22.03
C SER A 180 55.82 16.24 -22.05
#